data_AF-A0A1Q3B5L2-F1
#
_entry.id   AF-A0A1Q3B5L2-F1
#
_cell.length_a   1.000
_cell.length_b   1.000
_cell.length_c   1.000
_cell.angle_alpha   90.00
_cell.angle_beta   90.00
_cell.angle_gamma   90.00
#
_symmetry.space_group_name_H-M   'P 1'
#
loop_
_entity.id
_entity.type
_entity.pdbx_description
1 polymer ?
#
loop_
_entity_poly.entity_id
_entity_poly.type
_entity_poly.pdbx_seq_one_letter_code
_entity_poly.pdbx_strand_id
1 'polypeptide(L)'
;MASSNPKESEETVKATPKAPVPTKSSAASSPPPKSAAIGRARTEYPREPDMIYTAFEKPKDDVTPIGNKTMELSLKLEGKLGYFLPRTATHPIPTYVTLNDQEYRTVIYSTLQQVLHRLLRLKGNIEDADANTRVEDTALSLMKGICVLTYMKLRAVNSLATSQLNLFRRKPKAPIDLKVPVPYALAISQLGRVKVRSLEEEKTLSPTCSLEATKNFLIGPNFSWSSTEYAQAREYAESLGMQFASADLGVKLGSAWWLLRRTNDDGTYGLDCILPEDNYTEAAVVLNSLFYRAAHDGVPASFFTLDGIDNHSYGFMLRDPHDGINLSSYFAIEGRST
;
A
#
# COMPACT_ATOMS: atom_id res chain seq x y z
N MET A 1 26.82 56.63 -38.98
CA MET A 1 26.31 56.08 -40.26
C MET A 1 26.82 54.66 -40.39
N ALA A 2 25.90 53.73 -40.69
CA ALA A 2 26.06 52.36 -41.24
C ALA A 2 26.98 51.38 -40.45
N SER A 3 26.46 50.28 -39.88
CA SER A 3 26.10 48.99 -40.55
C SER A 3 27.35 48.35 -41.16
N SER A 4 27.68 47.06 -41.05
CA SER A 4 26.96 45.84 -40.68
C SER A 4 27.93 44.68 -41.02
N ASN A 5 28.05 43.67 -40.15
CA ASN A 5 28.21 42.29 -40.65
C ASN A 5 26.89 41.92 -41.35
N PRO A 6 26.81 41.07 -42.40
CA PRO A 6 27.35 39.69 -42.33
C PRO A 6 27.64 38.98 -43.70
N LYS A 7 27.89 37.66 -43.62
CA LYS A 7 27.66 36.58 -44.62
C LYS A 7 28.71 36.38 -45.74
N GLU A 8 29.33 35.18 -45.78
CA GLU A 8 28.96 34.00 -46.61
C GLU A 8 29.17 34.31 -48.12
N SER A 9 29.82 33.52 -48.97
CA SER A 9 30.07 32.07 -49.01
C SER A 9 30.87 31.73 -50.30
N GLU A 10 31.22 30.44 -50.46
CA GLU A 10 31.52 29.72 -51.73
C GLU A 10 32.95 29.85 -52.31
N GLU A 11 33.61 28.82 -52.84
CA GLU A 11 33.28 27.42 -53.16
C GLU A 11 34.58 26.67 -53.52
N THR A 12 34.75 25.39 -53.14
CA THR A 12 35.02 24.25 -54.07
C THR A 12 35.33 22.92 -53.35
N VAL A 13 34.31 22.06 -53.31
CA VAL A 13 34.26 20.65 -53.76
C VAL A 13 35.48 19.73 -53.56
N LYS A 14 35.34 18.66 -52.74
CA LYS A 14 35.53 17.25 -53.17
C LYS A 14 35.11 16.18 -52.12
N ALA A 15 34.03 15.46 -52.50
CA ALA A 15 33.68 14.05 -52.31
C ALA A 15 34.09 13.23 -51.05
N THR A 16 33.07 12.77 -50.33
CA THR A 16 33.00 11.64 -49.38
C THR A 16 33.35 10.26 -49.94
N PRO A 17 33.95 9.35 -49.15
CA PRO A 17 33.81 7.90 -49.32
C PRO A 17 32.86 7.28 -48.27
N LYS A 18 31.86 6.53 -48.77
CA LYS A 18 30.87 5.76 -48.01
C LYS A 18 31.47 4.48 -47.41
N ALA A 19 30.90 4.06 -46.27
CA ALA A 19 31.16 2.82 -45.56
C ALA A 19 30.89 1.56 -46.42
N PRO A 20 31.60 0.43 -46.17
CA PRO A 20 31.41 -0.79 -46.93
C PRO A 20 30.21 -1.61 -46.42
N VAL A 21 29.35 -1.98 -47.37
CA VAL A 21 28.30 -3.00 -47.27
C VAL A 21 28.91 -4.38 -47.56
N PRO A 22 28.59 -5.46 -46.83
CA PRO A 22 28.92 -6.81 -47.27
C PRO A 22 27.78 -7.43 -48.09
N THR A 23 28.08 -7.74 -49.36
CA THR A 23 27.22 -8.47 -50.29
C THR A 23 27.46 -9.99 -50.23
N LYS A 24 26.40 -10.74 -50.52
CA LYS A 24 26.27 -12.20 -50.60
C LYS A 24 27.02 -12.85 -51.77
N SER A 25 27.53 -14.08 -51.56
CA SER A 25 27.43 -15.27 -52.45
C SER A 25 27.58 -16.52 -51.56
N SER A 26 26.58 -17.42 -51.37
CA SER A 26 26.08 -18.53 -52.22
C SER A 26 27.18 -19.52 -52.64
N ALA A 27 27.08 -20.86 -52.53
CA ALA A 27 26.05 -21.78 -52.06
C ALA A 27 26.64 -23.22 -52.05
N ALA A 28 26.12 -24.11 -51.19
CA ALA A 28 25.98 -25.56 -51.37
C ALA A 28 25.19 -26.11 -50.15
N SER A 29 23.86 -26.05 -50.15
CA SER A 29 22.92 -27.09 -50.64
C SER A 29 22.85 -28.34 -49.75
N SER A 30 21.77 -28.47 -48.96
CA SER A 30 21.11 -29.73 -48.54
C SER A 30 19.83 -29.40 -47.74
N PRO A 31 18.78 -30.27 -47.76
CA PRO A 31 17.43 -29.88 -48.22
C PRO A 31 16.38 -29.56 -47.13
N PRO A 32 15.20 -29.02 -47.51
CA PRO A 32 14.21 -28.47 -46.59
C PRO A 32 13.37 -29.53 -45.86
N PRO A 33 12.83 -29.21 -44.68
CA PRO A 33 11.95 -30.12 -43.95
C PRO A 33 10.64 -30.31 -44.71
N LYS A 34 10.30 -31.58 -44.93
CA LYS A 34 9.06 -32.02 -45.57
C LYS A 34 7.84 -31.54 -44.77
N SER A 35 6.94 -30.85 -45.45
CA SER A 35 5.56 -30.71 -45.05
C SER A 35 4.87 -32.08 -45.11
N ALA A 36 4.22 -32.51 -44.01
CA ALA A 36 3.25 -33.57 -44.03
C ALA A 36 2.20 -33.38 -42.92
N ALA A 37 0.95 -33.32 -43.37
CA ALA A 37 -0.30 -33.79 -42.77
C ALA A 37 -0.76 -33.24 -41.40
N ILE A 38 -1.79 -32.38 -41.50
CA ILE A 38 -2.90 -32.27 -40.55
C ILE A 38 -3.44 -33.67 -40.24
N GLY A 39 -3.50 -34.04 -38.95
CA GLY A 39 -4.36 -35.15 -38.51
C GLY A 39 -3.85 -35.95 -37.30
N ARG A 40 -4.53 -35.74 -36.16
CA ARG A 40 -4.63 -36.65 -34.99
C ARG A 40 -3.38 -36.83 -34.12
N ALA A 41 -3.13 -35.85 -33.25
CA ALA A 41 -2.49 -36.13 -31.97
C ALA A 41 -3.51 -36.87 -31.06
N ARG A 42 -3.27 -38.16 -30.81
CA ARG A 42 -3.88 -38.86 -29.68
C ARG A 42 -3.21 -38.33 -28.43
N THR A 43 -3.96 -37.66 -27.57
CA THR A 43 -3.54 -37.30 -26.22
C THR A 43 -3.49 -38.58 -25.38
N GLU A 44 -2.31 -39.14 -25.20
CA GLU A 44 -2.06 -40.11 -24.14
C GLU A 44 -2.08 -39.36 -22.79
N TYR A 45 -2.99 -39.75 -21.90
CA TYR A 45 -3.02 -39.23 -20.54
C TYR A 45 -1.84 -39.79 -19.74
N PRO A 46 -1.21 -39.02 -18.84
CA PRO A 46 -0.19 -39.55 -17.94
C PRO A 46 -0.85 -40.59 -17.02
N ARG A 47 -0.34 -41.83 -17.02
CA ARG A 47 -0.67 -42.81 -15.98
C ARG A 47 0.30 -42.65 -14.82
N GLU A 48 -0.23 -42.43 -13.63
CA GLU A 48 0.55 -42.54 -12.40
C GLU A 48 0.91 -44.02 -12.13
N PRO A 49 2.08 -44.29 -11.52
CA PRO A 49 2.55 -45.65 -11.27
C PRO A 49 1.72 -46.38 -10.20
N ASP A 50 1.56 -47.70 -10.37
CA ASP A 50 0.86 -48.56 -9.42
C ASP A 50 1.56 -48.58 -8.05
N MET A 51 0.90 -48.02 -7.03
CA MET A 51 1.38 -48.10 -5.64
C MET A 51 1.08 -49.48 -5.04
N ILE A 52 2.14 -50.12 -4.54
CA ILE A 52 2.10 -51.33 -3.73
C ILE A 52 1.64 -50.98 -2.30
N TYR A 53 0.65 -51.72 -1.79
CA TYR A 53 0.05 -51.59 -0.48
C TYR A 53 1.06 -51.70 0.68
N THR A 54 0.95 -50.80 1.66
CA THR A 54 1.40 -51.04 3.05
C THR A 54 0.23 -50.90 4.02
N ALA A 55 0.17 -51.85 4.95
CA ALA A 55 -0.95 -52.16 5.83
C ALA A 55 -1.07 -51.18 7.00
N PHE A 56 -1.82 -50.10 6.82
CA PHE A 56 -2.48 -49.37 7.90
C PHE A 56 -3.82 -48.86 7.37
N GLU A 57 -4.91 -49.50 7.79
CA GLU A 57 -6.27 -49.02 7.54
C GLU A 57 -6.44 -47.65 8.19
N LYS A 58 -6.43 -46.59 7.38
CA LYS A 58 -7.04 -45.33 7.78
C LYS A 58 -8.55 -45.59 7.91
N PRO A 59 -9.22 -45.02 8.93
CA PRO A 59 -10.68 -45.05 8.98
C PRO A 59 -11.19 -44.49 7.64
N LYS A 60 -12.15 -45.20 7.04
CA LYS A 60 -12.87 -44.71 5.86
C LYS A 60 -13.47 -43.36 6.25
N ASP A 61 -12.84 -42.28 5.82
CA ASP A 61 -13.51 -41.00 5.70
C ASP A 61 -14.74 -41.27 4.85
N ASP A 62 -15.92 -40.97 5.40
CA ASP A 62 -17.17 -41.00 4.66
C ASP A 62 -16.92 -40.30 3.34
N VAL A 63 -17.13 -41.03 2.24
CA VAL A 63 -17.04 -40.48 0.89
C VAL A 63 -18.11 -39.42 0.83
N THR A 64 -17.72 -38.18 1.08
CA THR A 64 -18.56 -37.02 0.80
C THR A 64 -19.05 -37.20 -0.62
N PRO A 65 -20.38 -37.22 -0.86
CA PRO A 65 -20.90 -37.48 -2.18
C PRO A 65 -20.30 -36.42 -3.11
N ILE A 66 -19.40 -36.86 -3.98
CA ILE A 66 -18.78 -36.00 -4.98
C ILE A 66 -19.95 -35.55 -5.85
N GLY A 67 -20.36 -34.29 -5.66
CA GLY A 67 -21.42 -33.68 -6.43
C GLY A 67 -21.15 -33.90 -7.92
N ASN A 68 -22.21 -34.13 -8.69
CA ASN A 68 -22.08 -34.31 -10.12
C ASN A 68 -21.46 -33.04 -10.73
N LYS A 69 -20.16 -33.07 -11.07
CA LYS A 69 -19.42 -31.91 -11.60
C LYS A 69 -20.06 -31.33 -12.86
N THR A 70 -20.77 -32.16 -13.62
CA THR A 70 -21.51 -31.73 -14.81
C THR A 70 -22.76 -30.93 -14.43
N MET A 71 -23.43 -31.30 -13.34
CA MET A 71 -24.55 -30.55 -12.76
C MET A 71 -24.05 -29.27 -12.06
N GLU A 72 -22.90 -29.33 -11.39
CA GLU A 72 -22.26 -28.13 -10.82
C GLU A 72 -21.91 -27.11 -11.91
N LEU A 73 -21.35 -27.59 -13.03
CA LEU A 73 -21.05 -26.76 -14.19
C LEU A 73 -22.33 -26.25 -14.87
N SER A 74 -23.37 -27.08 -15.01
CA SER A 74 -24.64 -26.63 -15.60
C SER A 74 -25.32 -25.58 -14.73
N LEU A 75 -25.34 -25.76 -13.41
CA LEU A 75 -25.87 -24.77 -12.48
C LEU A 75 -25.01 -23.49 -12.45
N LYS A 76 -23.69 -23.57 -12.63
CA LYS A 76 -22.82 -22.41 -12.84
C LYS A 76 -23.15 -21.69 -14.16
N LEU A 77 -23.29 -22.42 -15.26
CA LEU A 77 -23.63 -21.82 -16.57
C LEU A 77 -25.04 -21.23 -16.59
N GLU A 78 -25.99 -21.83 -15.87
CA GLU A 78 -27.36 -21.34 -15.69
C GLU A 78 -27.47 -20.19 -14.67
N GLY A 79 -26.35 -19.78 -14.05
CA GLY A 79 -26.35 -18.69 -13.06
C GLY A 79 -26.97 -19.05 -11.71
N LYS A 80 -27.31 -20.33 -11.47
CA LYS A 80 -27.98 -20.84 -10.26
C LYS A 80 -27.00 -21.24 -9.15
N LEU A 81 -25.74 -21.48 -9.50
CA LEU A 81 -24.70 -21.90 -8.57
C LEU A 81 -23.43 -21.05 -8.76
N GLY A 82 -23.11 -20.21 -7.77
CA GLY A 82 -22.02 -19.24 -7.83
C GLY A 82 -22.54 -17.81 -7.83
N TYR A 83 -21.72 -16.87 -7.36
CA TYR A 83 -22.06 -15.44 -7.39
C TYR A 83 -21.80 -14.88 -8.79
N PHE A 84 -22.88 -14.67 -9.56
CA PHE A 84 -22.81 -14.05 -10.89
C PHE A 84 -23.16 -12.57 -10.79
N LEU A 85 -22.13 -11.73 -10.72
CA LEU A 85 -22.31 -10.29 -10.82
C LEU A 85 -22.64 -9.91 -12.28
N PRO A 86 -23.67 -9.07 -12.53
CA PRO A 86 -23.95 -8.52 -13.86
C PRO A 86 -22.69 -7.87 -14.43
N ARG A 87 -22.44 -7.99 -15.75
CA ARG A 87 -21.28 -7.31 -16.40
C ARG A 87 -21.27 -5.79 -16.16
N THR A 88 -22.43 -5.17 -15.99
CA THR A 88 -22.55 -3.75 -15.62
C THR A 88 -22.06 -3.45 -14.20
N ALA A 89 -22.09 -4.43 -13.30
CA ALA A 89 -21.54 -4.37 -11.93
C ALA A 89 -20.04 -4.71 -11.86
N THR A 90 -19.41 -5.13 -12.97
CA THR A 90 -17.97 -5.49 -13.02
C THR A 90 -17.02 -4.33 -13.34
N HIS A 91 -17.54 -3.11 -13.52
CA HIS A 91 -16.74 -1.89 -13.60
C HIS A 91 -16.95 -1.05 -12.34
N PRO A 92 -16.33 -1.44 -11.21
CA PRO A 92 -16.46 -0.67 -9.98
C PRO A 92 -15.93 0.75 -10.21
N ILE A 93 -16.82 1.74 -10.12
CA ILE A 93 -16.40 3.13 -10.03
C ILE A 93 -15.60 3.26 -8.73
N PRO A 94 -14.34 3.72 -8.77
CA PRO A 94 -13.54 3.82 -7.57
C PRO A 94 -14.13 4.89 -6.63
N THR A 95 -14.50 4.48 -5.43
CA THR A 95 -14.89 5.40 -4.35
C THR A 95 -13.63 5.91 -3.67
N TYR A 96 -13.47 7.23 -3.65
CA TYR A 96 -12.31 7.86 -3.02
C TYR A 96 -12.63 8.20 -1.57
N VAL A 97 -11.77 7.75 -0.66
CA VAL A 97 -11.92 7.96 0.77
C VAL A 97 -10.83 8.92 1.22
N THR A 98 -11.22 10.04 1.80
CA THR A 98 -10.31 11.15 2.08
C THR A 98 -9.65 10.98 3.45
N LEU A 99 -8.33 11.08 3.49
CA LEU A 99 -7.55 11.15 4.73
C LEU A 99 -7.80 12.48 5.44
N ASN A 100 -8.14 12.44 6.71
CA ASN A 100 -8.13 13.60 7.60
C ASN A 100 -6.68 13.91 7.99
N ASP A 101 -6.10 14.91 7.34
CA ASP A 101 -4.68 15.21 7.46
C ASP A 101 -4.29 15.76 8.83
N GLN A 102 -5.19 16.48 9.51
CA GLN A 102 -4.92 17.00 10.86
C GLN A 102 -4.80 15.87 11.88
N GLU A 103 -5.81 15.00 11.94
CA GLU A 103 -5.80 13.88 12.87
C GLU A 103 -4.66 12.90 12.58
N TYR A 104 -4.41 12.62 11.30
CA TYR A 104 -3.29 11.78 10.89
C TYR A 104 -1.95 12.29 11.44
N ARG A 105 -1.67 13.59 11.28
CA ARG A 105 -0.45 14.22 11.81
C ARG A 105 -0.37 14.18 13.33
N THR A 106 -1.44 14.58 14.01
CA THR A 106 -1.43 14.72 15.47
C THR A 106 -1.24 13.38 16.14
N VAL A 107 -1.90 12.33 15.64
CA VAL A 107 -1.74 10.97 16.14
C VAL A 107 -0.30 10.47 15.95
N ILE A 108 0.26 10.59 14.73
CA ILE A 108 1.64 10.16 14.45
C ILE A 108 2.63 10.87 15.39
N TYR A 109 2.49 12.19 15.51
CA TYR A 109 3.34 12.99 16.39
C TYR A 109 3.26 12.50 17.84
N SER A 110 2.05 12.31 18.37
CA SER A 110 1.86 11.86 19.75
C SER A 110 2.46 10.48 20.02
N THR A 111 2.29 9.53 19.10
CA THR A 111 2.87 8.18 19.22
C THR A 111 4.40 8.24 19.14
N LEU A 112 4.98 9.00 18.21
CA LEU A 112 6.43 9.15 18.09
C LEU A 112 7.05 9.81 19.32
N GLN A 113 6.40 10.85 19.86
CA GLN A 113 6.85 11.51 21.08
C GLN A 113 6.91 10.51 22.24
N GLN A 114 5.84 9.73 22.46
CA GLN A 114 5.81 8.71 23.50
C GLN A 114 6.88 7.62 23.31
N VAL A 115 7.09 7.15 22.08
CA VAL A 115 8.14 6.17 21.75
C VAL A 115 9.52 6.74 22.06
N LEU A 116 9.82 7.96 21.62
CA LEU A 116 11.12 8.59 21.83
C LEU A 116 11.39 8.85 23.32
N HIS A 117 10.40 9.32 24.09
CA HIS A 117 10.56 9.45 25.54
C HIS A 117 10.82 8.10 26.21
N ARG A 118 10.13 7.03 25.79
CA ARG A 118 10.38 5.69 26.34
C ARG A 118 11.78 5.18 26.00
N LEU A 119 12.23 5.36 24.76
CA LEU A 119 13.60 4.97 24.35
C LEU A 119 14.67 5.79 25.09
N LEU A 120 14.43 7.08 25.30
CA LEU A 120 15.32 7.95 26.05
C LEU A 120 15.44 7.51 27.52
N ARG A 121 14.31 7.17 28.16
CA ARG A 121 14.27 6.59 29.51
C ARG A 121 15.02 5.26 29.60
N LEU A 122 14.84 4.37 28.61
CA LEU A 122 15.54 3.08 28.57
C LEU A 122 17.06 3.23 28.43
N LYS A 123 17.54 4.31 27.81
CA LYS A 123 18.97 4.62 27.70
C LYS A 123 19.59 5.25 28.95
N GLY A 124 18.80 5.48 30.00
CA GLY A 124 19.29 6.06 31.25
C GLY A 124 19.57 7.56 31.20
N ASN A 125 19.15 8.26 30.14
CA ASN A 125 19.18 9.71 30.10
C ASN A 125 17.97 10.23 30.90
N ILE A 126 18.26 10.89 32.01
CA ILE A 126 17.26 11.47 32.92
C ILE A 126 16.63 12.70 32.24
N GLU A 127 15.42 13.05 32.67
CA GLU A 127 14.54 14.10 32.17
C GLU A 127 15.15 15.52 32.25
N ASP A 128 16.15 15.80 31.41
CA ASP A 128 16.65 17.15 31.17
C ASP A 128 15.66 17.90 30.25
N ALA A 129 15.36 19.17 30.57
CA ALA A 129 14.47 20.01 29.76
C ALA A 129 14.94 20.12 28.30
N ASP A 130 16.26 20.13 28.09
CA ASP A 130 16.88 20.13 26.77
C ASP A 130 16.65 18.81 26.01
N ALA A 131 16.61 17.68 26.73
CA ALA A 131 16.33 16.37 26.15
C ALA A 131 14.88 16.27 25.69
N ASN A 132 13.94 16.81 26.47
CA ASN A 132 12.52 16.83 26.10
C ASN A 132 12.27 17.70 24.86
N THR A 133 12.85 18.91 24.82
CA THR A 133 12.74 19.79 23.65
C THR A 133 13.29 19.11 22.39
N ARG A 134 14.44 18.43 22.51
CA ARG A 134 15.04 17.69 21.40
C ARG A 134 14.20 16.51 20.93
N VAL A 135 13.51 15.82 21.84
CA VAL A 135 12.57 14.74 21.51
C VAL A 135 11.39 15.29 20.72
N GLU A 136 10.82 16.43 21.13
CA GLU A 136 9.70 17.07 20.44
C GLU A 136 10.07 17.51 19.01
N ASP A 137 11.22 18.16 18.84
CA ASP A 137 11.73 18.58 17.53
C ASP A 137 12.01 17.39 16.61
N THR A 138 12.56 16.31 17.18
CA THR A 138 12.81 15.06 16.45
C THR A 138 11.49 14.40 16.05
N ALA A 139 10.53 14.28 16.97
CA ALA A 139 9.21 13.69 16.70
C ALA A 139 8.49 14.46 15.60
N LEU A 140 8.56 15.80 15.64
CA LEU A 140 7.99 16.67 14.61
C LEU A 140 8.65 16.39 13.25
N SER A 141 9.97 16.39 13.18
CA SER A 141 10.71 16.14 11.94
C SER A 141 10.41 14.74 11.36
N LEU A 142 10.36 13.71 12.21
CA LEU A 142 10.01 12.35 11.81
C LEU A 142 8.58 12.25 11.26
N MET A 143 7.62 12.92 11.90
CA MET A 143 6.24 13.01 11.45
C MET A 143 6.14 13.66 10.06
N LYS A 144 6.91 14.72 9.78
CA LYS A 144 6.97 15.32 8.42
C LYS A 144 7.38 14.27 7.37
N GLY A 145 8.38 13.43 7.66
CA GLY A 145 8.84 12.40 6.72
C GLY A 145 7.83 11.29 6.48
N ILE A 146 7.13 10.85 7.53
CA ILE A 146 6.01 9.89 7.39
C ILE A 146 4.90 10.47 6.52
N CYS A 147 4.55 11.74 6.72
CA CYS A 147 3.54 12.44 5.90
C CYS A 147 3.96 12.52 4.43
N VAL A 148 5.21 12.89 4.15
CA VAL A 148 5.74 12.96 2.78
C VAL A 148 5.73 11.58 2.11
N LEU A 149 6.13 10.52 2.82
CA LEU A 149 6.13 9.17 2.27
C LEU A 149 4.70 8.66 2.02
N THR A 150 3.77 8.97 2.94
CA THR A 150 2.34 8.68 2.78
C THR A 150 1.79 9.39 1.53
N TYR A 151 2.12 10.67 1.33
CA TYR A 151 1.74 11.41 0.13
C TYR A 151 2.29 10.76 -1.15
N MET A 152 3.56 10.33 -1.14
CA MET A 152 4.15 9.63 -2.28
C MET A 152 3.43 8.31 -2.60
N LYS A 153 3.01 7.58 -1.57
CA LYS A 153 2.18 6.37 -1.72
C LYS A 153 0.80 6.68 -2.30
N LEU A 154 0.08 7.65 -1.75
CA LEU A 154 -1.23 8.08 -2.27
C LEU A 154 -1.14 8.52 -3.74
N ARG A 155 -0.08 9.25 -4.11
CA ARG A 155 0.21 9.61 -5.50
C ARG A 155 0.44 8.39 -6.37
N ALA A 156 1.19 7.39 -5.92
CA ALA A 156 1.44 6.16 -6.67
C ALA A 156 0.16 5.36 -6.89
N VAL A 157 -0.67 5.22 -5.85
CA VAL A 157 -1.98 4.53 -5.89
C VAL A 157 -2.95 5.22 -6.83
N ASN A 158 -3.00 6.56 -6.83
CA ASN A 158 -3.92 7.35 -7.65
C ASN A 158 -3.35 7.79 -9.01
N SER A 159 -2.13 7.37 -9.36
CA SER A 159 -1.45 7.77 -10.61
C SER A 159 -2.22 7.49 -11.89
N LEU A 160 -3.06 6.43 -11.90
CA LEU A 160 -3.87 6.02 -13.06
C LEU A 160 -5.30 6.58 -13.03
N ALA A 161 -5.68 7.30 -11.98
CA ALA A 161 -7.02 7.87 -11.84
C ALA A 161 -7.07 9.27 -12.45
N THR A 162 -7.70 9.39 -13.62
CA THR A 162 -7.80 10.66 -14.37
C THR A 162 -8.46 11.78 -13.54
N SER A 163 -9.42 11.43 -12.68
CA SER A 163 -10.10 12.40 -11.80
C SER A 163 -9.21 12.94 -10.67
N GLN A 164 -8.20 12.19 -10.23
CA GLN A 164 -7.31 12.56 -9.12
C GLN A 164 -5.96 13.13 -9.60
N LEU A 165 -5.68 13.08 -10.90
CA LEU A 165 -4.40 13.49 -11.47
C LEU A 165 -4.06 14.96 -11.20
N ASN A 166 -5.09 15.82 -11.07
CA ASN A 166 -4.93 17.24 -10.76
C ASN A 166 -4.47 17.49 -9.32
N LEU A 167 -4.81 16.60 -8.39
CA LEU A 167 -4.32 16.70 -7.02
C LEU A 167 -2.82 16.40 -7.00
N PHE A 168 -2.41 15.23 -7.46
CA PHE A 168 -1.03 14.73 -7.26
C PHE A 168 0.02 15.22 -8.29
N ARG A 169 -0.18 16.41 -8.88
CA ARG A 169 0.74 16.97 -9.90
C ARG A 169 2.13 17.23 -9.34
N ARG A 170 2.22 17.72 -8.10
CA ARG A 170 3.50 18.07 -7.46
C ARG A 170 4.11 16.84 -6.80
N LYS A 171 5.41 16.65 -7.01
CA LYS A 171 6.21 15.62 -6.33
C LYS A 171 7.14 16.31 -5.31
N PRO A 172 7.17 15.89 -4.04
CA PRO A 172 8.12 16.41 -3.09
C PRO A 172 9.56 16.04 -3.50
N LYS A 173 10.52 16.92 -3.20
CA LYS A 173 11.95 16.62 -3.33
C LYS A 173 12.38 15.77 -2.13
N ALA A 174 12.05 14.49 -2.17
CA ALA A 174 12.47 13.50 -1.19
C ALA A 174 13.42 12.48 -1.85
N PRO A 175 14.37 11.90 -1.08
CA PRO A 175 15.17 10.77 -1.54
C PRO A 175 14.28 9.62 -2.04
N ILE A 176 14.77 8.86 -3.02
CA ILE A 176 14.04 7.72 -3.59
C ILE A 176 13.75 6.67 -2.49
N ASP A 177 14.72 6.45 -1.61
CA ASP A 177 14.64 5.51 -0.48
C ASP A 177 14.48 6.24 0.85
N LEU A 178 13.47 7.11 0.95
CA LEU A 178 13.14 7.75 2.22
C LEU A 178 12.74 6.68 3.25
N LYS A 179 13.58 6.49 4.27
CA LYS A 179 13.31 5.57 5.37
C LYS A 179 12.53 6.25 6.48
N VAL A 180 11.47 5.61 6.98
CA VAL A 180 10.63 6.04 8.10
C VAL A 180 10.62 4.94 9.17
N PRO A 181 10.13 5.21 10.40
CA PRO A 181 10.11 4.17 11.43
C PRO A 181 9.31 2.94 10.98
N VAL A 182 9.81 1.75 11.30
CA VAL A 182 9.32 0.46 10.75
C VAL A 182 7.80 0.30 10.81
N PRO A 183 7.10 0.58 11.94
CA PRO A 183 5.65 0.43 11.99
C PRO A 183 4.90 1.28 10.97
N TYR A 184 5.38 2.51 10.72
CA TYR A 184 4.79 3.39 9.71
C TYR A 184 5.19 2.99 8.28
N ALA A 185 6.40 2.45 8.08
CA ALA A 185 6.78 1.90 6.78
C ALA A 185 5.86 0.74 6.38
N LEU A 186 5.51 -0.14 7.33
CA LEU A 186 4.56 -1.23 7.14
C LEU A 186 3.16 -0.71 6.81
N ALA A 187 2.64 0.23 7.63
CA ALA A 187 1.32 0.83 7.41
C ALA A 187 1.21 1.51 6.03
N ILE A 188 2.22 2.28 5.63
CA ILE A 188 2.26 2.94 4.30
C ILE A 188 2.39 1.91 3.18
N SER A 189 3.18 0.85 3.35
CA SER A 189 3.32 -0.20 2.33
C SER A 189 1.99 -0.90 2.05
N GLN A 190 1.21 -1.16 3.11
CA GLN A 190 -0.11 -1.77 3.04
C GLN A 190 -1.24 -0.81 2.67
N LEU A 191 -0.98 0.51 2.61
CA LEU A 191 -1.95 1.49 2.17
C LEU A 191 -2.18 1.39 0.65
N GLY A 192 -3.39 1.08 0.21
CA GLY A 192 -3.66 0.91 -1.22
C GLY A 192 -5.14 0.74 -1.52
N ARG A 193 -5.46 0.45 -2.78
CA ARG A 193 -6.84 0.18 -3.19
C ARG A 193 -7.30 -1.13 -2.58
N VAL A 194 -8.53 -1.13 -2.06
CA VAL A 194 -9.20 -2.30 -1.51
C VAL A 194 -10.34 -2.67 -2.44
N LYS A 195 -10.36 -3.92 -2.91
CA LYS A 195 -11.45 -4.45 -3.74
C LYS A 195 -12.34 -5.31 -2.87
N VAL A 196 -13.59 -4.92 -2.72
CA VAL A 196 -14.58 -5.63 -1.92
C VAL A 196 -15.48 -6.41 -2.86
N ARG A 197 -15.44 -7.73 -2.74
CA ARG A 197 -16.21 -8.67 -3.59
C ARG A 197 -17.38 -9.33 -2.87
N SER A 198 -17.42 -9.24 -1.55
CA SER A 198 -18.43 -9.88 -0.70
C SER A 198 -19.67 -9.00 -0.46
N LEU A 199 -19.87 -7.98 -1.29
CA LEU A 199 -21.06 -7.11 -1.28
C LEU A 199 -21.92 -7.39 -2.52
N GLU A 200 -23.20 -6.99 -2.48
CA GLU A 200 -24.12 -7.11 -3.63
C GLU A 200 -23.59 -6.39 -4.87
N GLU A 201 -22.79 -5.33 -4.68
CA GLU A 201 -22.05 -4.61 -5.72
C GLU A 201 -20.54 -4.66 -5.45
N GLU A 202 -19.74 -4.95 -6.49
CA GLU A 202 -18.28 -4.90 -6.37
C GLU A 202 -17.85 -3.44 -6.15
N LYS A 203 -17.17 -3.16 -5.03
CA LYS A 203 -16.69 -1.81 -4.70
C LYS A 203 -15.17 -1.77 -4.71
N THR A 204 -14.60 -0.71 -5.30
CA THR A 204 -13.16 -0.44 -5.21
C THR A 204 -12.96 0.84 -4.40
N LEU A 205 -12.44 0.71 -3.19
CA LEU A 205 -12.14 1.83 -2.30
C LEU A 205 -10.69 2.25 -2.52
N SER A 206 -10.45 3.53 -2.74
CA SER A 206 -9.11 4.09 -2.96
C SER A 206 -8.83 5.22 -1.96
N PRO A 207 -7.72 5.17 -1.20
CA PRO A 207 -7.38 6.25 -0.29
C PRO A 207 -6.93 7.48 -1.09
N THR A 208 -7.37 8.67 -0.68
CA THR A 208 -6.97 9.96 -1.25
C THR A 208 -6.78 11.00 -0.14
N CYS A 209 -6.46 12.23 -0.50
CA CYS A 209 -6.32 13.35 0.42
C CYS A 209 -7.00 14.62 -0.12
N SER A 210 -7.25 15.58 0.75
CA SER A 210 -7.83 16.87 0.36
C SER A 210 -6.89 17.68 -0.55
N LEU A 211 -7.46 18.61 -1.31
CA LEU A 211 -6.68 19.51 -2.16
C LEU A 211 -5.69 20.36 -1.36
N GLU A 212 -6.09 20.79 -0.16
CA GLU A 212 -5.26 21.59 0.74
C GLU A 212 -4.07 20.78 1.25
N ALA A 213 -4.32 19.55 1.70
CA ALA A 213 -3.27 18.67 2.18
C ALA A 213 -2.27 18.31 1.06
N THR A 214 -2.74 18.24 -0.18
CA THR A 214 -1.89 17.98 -1.36
C THR A 214 -0.90 19.11 -1.65
N LYS A 215 -1.29 20.38 -1.42
CA LYS A 215 -0.40 21.54 -1.66
C LYS A 215 0.88 21.48 -0.82
N ASN A 216 0.77 20.90 0.38
CA ASN A 216 1.83 20.83 1.38
C ASN A 216 2.27 19.38 1.69
N PHE A 217 2.00 18.43 0.79
CA PHE A 217 2.45 17.03 0.93
C PHE A 217 2.03 16.36 2.25
N LEU A 218 0.84 16.68 2.76
CA LEU A 218 0.26 16.25 4.05
C LEU A 218 0.92 16.83 5.32
N ILE A 219 1.98 17.64 5.20
CA ILE A 219 2.74 18.18 6.34
C ILE A 219 1.97 19.29 7.08
N GLY A 220 1.07 19.98 6.39
CA GLY A 220 0.28 21.09 6.94
C GLY A 220 0.80 22.47 6.48
N PRO A 221 0.03 23.54 6.71
CA PRO A 221 0.30 24.87 6.17
C PRO A 221 1.50 25.60 6.79
N ASN A 222 1.83 25.30 8.05
CA ASN A 222 2.86 26.02 8.81
C ASN A 222 4.24 25.35 8.76
N PHE A 223 4.37 24.26 8.01
CA PHE A 223 5.56 23.42 8.02
C PHE A 223 6.14 23.29 6.61
N SER A 224 7.47 23.35 6.52
CA SER A 224 8.23 23.09 5.31
C SER A 224 8.93 21.73 5.39
N TRP A 225 9.10 21.10 4.22
CA TRP A 225 9.90 19.88 4.09
C TRP A 225 11.38 20.24 3.93
N SER A 226 12.21 19.68 4.80
CA SER A 226 13.66 19.80 4.76
C SER A 226 14.29 18.41 4.87
N SER A 227 14.96 17.96 3.80
CA SER A 227 15.58 16.63 3.78
C SER A 227 16.77 16.54 4.74
N THR A 228 17.43 17.66 5.04
CA THR A 228 18.59 17.71 5.95
C THR A 228 18.15 17.60 7.41
N GLU A 229 17.10 18.34 7.80
CA GLU A 229 16.49 18.24 9.14
C GLU A 229 16.00 16.82 9.41
N TYR A 230 15.33 16.22 8.41
CA TYR A 230 14.86 14.84 8.54
C TYR A 230 16.00 13.84 8.72
N ALA A 231 17.11 14.00 7.98
CA ALA A 231 18.27 13.11 8.11
C ALA A 231 18.89 13.18 9.51
N GLN A 232 19.04 14.39 10.07
CA GLN A 232 19.54 14.57 11.43
C GLN A 232 18.61 13.98 12.49
N ALA A 233 17.30 14.19 12.34
CA ALA A 233 16.29 13.62 13.24
C ALA A 233 16.29 12.08 13.19
N ARG A 234 16.46 11.50 11.99
CA ARG A 234 16.58 10.05 11.80
C ARG A 234 17.82 9.52 12.51
N GLU A 235 18.99 10.11 12.28
CA GLU A 235 20.24 9.68 12.91
C GLU A 235 20.16 9.73 14.44
N TYR A 236 19.53 10.77 14.99
CA TYR A 236 19.28 10.86 16.43
C TYR A 236 18.35 9.73 16.92
N ALA A 237 17.24 9.47 16.24
CA ALA A 237 16.32 8.41 16.61
C ALA A 237 16.94 7.00 16.47
N GLU A 238 17.73 6.76 15.42
CA GLU A 238 18.53 5.54 15.24
C GLU A 238 19.53 5.39 16.39
N SER A 239 20.17 6.48 16.81
CA SER A 239 21.07 6.47 17.97
C SER A 239 20.34 6.10 19.27
N LEU A 240 19.04 6.38 19.41
CA LEU A 240 18.21 5.95 20.53
C LEU A 240 17.73 4.49 20.40
N GLY A 241 17.94 3.87 19.25
CA GLY A 241 17.57 2.50 18.96
C GLY A 241 16.30 2.35 18.12
N MET A 242 15.70 3.41 17.59
CA MET A 242 14.54 3.28 16.71
C MET A 242 14.94 2.65 15.37
N GLN A 243 14.16 1.68 14.89
CA GLN A 243 14.40 1.06 13.59
C GLN A 243 13.68 1.78 12.44
N PHE A 244 14.34 1.83 11.28
CA PHE A 244 13.83 2.51 10.08
C PHE A 244 13.84 1.60 8.85
N ALA A 245 12.77 1.68 8.05
CA ALA A 245 12.62 0.96 6.79
C ALA A 245 12.03 1.89 5.70
N SER A 246 12.26 1.55 4.43
CA SER A 246 11.54 2.16 3.32
C SER A 246 10.16 1.51 3.16
N ALA A 247 9.18 2.29 2.70
CA ALA A 247 7.88 1.73 2.33
C ALA A 247 7.87 1.31 0.85
N ASP A 248 7.16 0.23 0.54
CA ASP A 248 6.94 -0.17 -0.84
C ASP A 248 5.90 0.75 -1.49
N LEU A 249 6.33 1.58 -2.44
CA LEU A 249 5.46 2.49 -3.20
C LEU A 249 4.91 1.87 -4.49
N GLY A 250 5.45 0.72 -4.93
CA GLY A 250 5.09 0.06 -6.18
C GLY A 250 3.77 -0.70 -6.10
N VAL A 251 3.49 -1.28 -4.94
CA VAL A 251 2.25 -2.03 -4.69
C VAL A 251 1.05 -1.07 -4.61
N LYS A 252 0.05 -1.25 -5.48
CA LYS A 252 -1.15 -0.39 -5.56
C LYS A 252 -2.37 -0.97 -4.83
N LEU A 253 -2.40 -2.28 -4.62
CA LEU A 253 -3.45 -2.97 -3.86
C LEU A 253 -3.01 -3.05 -2.40
N GLY A 254 -3.90 -2.66 -1.48
CA GLY A 254 -3.60 -2.61 -0.05
C GLY A 254 -4.53 -3.49 0.78
N SER A 255 -4.31 -3.48 2.09
CA SER A 255 -5.23 -4.10 3.05
C SER A 255 -6.27 -3.10 3.56
N ALA A 256 -7.36 -3.59 4.14
CA ALA A 256 -8.48 -2.78 4.62
C ALA A 256 -8.23 -2.11 5.99
N TRP A 257 -7.01 -2.14 6.53
CA TRP A 257 -6.70 -1.65 7.88
C TRP A 257 -7.12 -0.19 8.13
N TRP A 258 -7.09 0.64 7.09
CA TRP A 258 -7.43 2.07 7.14
C TRP A 258 -8.95 2.34 6.97
N LEU A 259 -9.75 1.27 6.80
CA LEU A 259 -11.21 1.31 6.67
C LEU A 259 -11.93 0.85 7.95
N LEU A 260 -11.21 0.61 9.04
CA LEU A 260 -11.83 0.34 10.34
C LEU A 260 -12.40 1.64 10.91
N ARG A 261 -13.67 1.59 11.30
CA ARG A 261 -14.39 2.73 11.88
C ARG A 261 -14.10 2.80 13.38
N ARG A 262 -13.81 4.02 13.85
CA ARG A 262 -13.69 4.30 15.28
C ARG A 262 -15.05 4.69 15.81
N THR A 263 -15.52 3.95 16.80
CA THR A 263 -16.80 4.18 17.47
C THR A 263 -16.53 4.38 18.95
N ASN A 264 -17.32 5.24 19.58
CA ASN A 264 -17.31 5.44 21.02
C ASN A 264 -18.78 5.41 21.45
N ASP A 265 -19.24 4.23 21.81
CA ASP A 265 -20.62 3.96 22.21
C ASP A 265 -20.62 3.78 23.74
N ASP A 266 -21.41 4.58 24.45
CA ASP A 266 -21.57 4.51 25.91
C ASP A 266 -20.26 4.52 26.73
N GLY A 267 -19.24 5.21 26.23
CA GLY A 267 -17.93 5.31 26.88
C GLY A 267 -17.01 4.11 26.62
N THR A 268 -17.44 3.17 25.78
CA THR A 268 -16.62 2.05 25.30
C THR A 268 -16.08 2.35 23.90
N TYR A 269 -14.78 2.19 23.72
CA TYR A 269 -14.15 2.40 22.42
C TYR A 269 -14.18 1.12 21.60
N GLY A 270 -14.66 1.20 20.36
CA GLY A 270 -14.72 0.09 19.43
C GLY A 270 -14.04 0.39 18.10
N LEU A 271 -13.35 -0.61 17.53
CA LEU A 271 -13.03 -0.67 16.11
C LEU A 271 -14.08 -1.51 15.40
N ASP A 272 -14.94 -0.84 14.67
CA ASP A 272 -16.08 -1.39 13.96
C ASP A 272 -15.74 -1.67 12.48
N CYS A 273 -16.23 -2.79 11.98
CA CYS A 273 -16.03 -3.27 10.62
C CYS A 273 -17.14 -2.74 9.70
N ILE A 274 -16.78 -1.83 8.80
CA ILE A 274 -17.72 -1.34 7.76
C ILE A 274 -17.84 -2.34 6.59
N LEU A 275 -16.81 -3.17 6.41
CA LEU A 275 -16.81 -4.25 5.41
C LEU A 275 -17.03 -5.61 6.08
N PRO A 276 -17.41 -6.65 5.32
CA PRO A 276 -17.45 -8.02 5.84
C PRO A 276 -16.09 -8.42 6.44
N GLU A 277 -16.14 -9.20 7.53
CA GLU A 277 -14.98 -9.60 8.34
C GLU A 277 -13.83 -10.20 7.52
N ASP A 278 -14.14 -10.93 6.45
CA ASP A 278 -13.18 -11.53 5.50
C ASP A 278 -12.17 -10.52 4.91
N ASN A 279 -12.48 -9.22 4.94
CA ASN A 279 -11.60 -8.17 4.41
C ASN A 279 -10.58 -7.68 5.45
N TYR A 280 -10.74 -8.06 6.71
CA TYR A 280 -9.89 -7.65 7.82
C TYR A 280 -9.06 -8.83 8.33
N THR A 281 -7.95 -8.49 8.98
CA THR A 281 -7.07 -9.45 9.64
C THR A 281 -6.67 -8.88 11.00
N GLU A 282 -6.26 -9.71 11.94
CA GLU A 282 -5.76 -9.24 13.24
C GLU A 282 -4.60 -8.23 13.07
N ALA A 283 -3.71 -8.47 12.11
CA ALA A 283 -2.63 -7.54 11.77
C ALA A 283 -3.14 -6.16 11.31
N ALA A 284 -4.32 -6.10 10.65
CA ALA A 284 -4.95 -4.85 10.25
C ALA A 284 -5.45 -4.05 11.47
N VAL A 285 -5.92 -4.75 12.51
CA VAL A 285 -6.33 -4.15 13.78
C VAL A 285 -5.13 -3.53 14.49
N VAL A 286 -4.03 -4.29 14.60
CA VAL A 286 -2.77 -3.82 15.20
C VAL A 286 -2.19 -2.62 14.44
N LEU A 287 -2.31 -2.61 13.10
CA LEU A 287 -1.92 -1.47 12.28
C LEU A 287 -2.80 -0.25 12.51
N ASN A 288 -4.12 -0.42 12.66
CA ASN A 288 -5.01 0.71 12.95
C ASN A 288 -4.77 1.26 14.36
N SER A 289 -4.52 0.40 15.34
CA SER A 289 -4.26 0.80 16.73
C SER A 289 -2.96 1.58 16.90
N LEU A 290 -1.99 1.49 15.96
CA LEU A 290 -0.85 2.41 15.89
C LEU A 290 -1.30 3.89 15.84
N PHE A 291 -2.44 4.12 15.19
CA PHE A 291 -3.03 5.44 15.04
C PHE A 291 -4.07 5.75 16.13
N TYR A 292 -4.15 4.94 17.19
CA TYR A 292 -5.08 5.19 18.27
C TYR A 292 -4.66 6.41 19.09
N ARG A 293 -5.65 7.23 19.45
CA ARG A 293 -5.49 8.32 20.41
C ARG A 293 -6.70 8.30 21.33
N ALA A 294 -6.45 8.13 22.62
CA ALA A 294 -7.49 8.25 23.64
C ALA A 294 -8.05 9.68 23.58
N ALA A 295 -9.34 9.79 23.28
CA ALA A 295 -10.04 11.05 23.35
C ALA A 295 -10.49 11.21 24.80
N HIS A 296 -9.82 12.08 25.56
CA HIS A 296 -10.18 12.31 26.97
C HIS A 296 -11.58 12.92 27.14
N ASP A 297 -12.20 13.48 26.08
CA ASP A 297 -13.52 14.13 26.14
C ASP A 297 -14.31 14.08 24.80
N GLY A 298 -14.14 13.05 23.94
CA GLY A 298 -14.83 13.06 22.65
C GLY A 298 -14.85 11.78 21.84
N VAL A 299 -15.57 11.82 20.71
CA VAL A 299 -15.54 10.75 19.70
C VAL A 299 -14.15 10.73 19.08
N PRO A 300 -13.41 9.61 19.13
CA PRO A 300 -12.10 9.50 18.52
C PRO A 300 -12.26 9.66 17.01
N ALA A 301 -11.80 10.80 16.50
CA ALA A 301 -11.90 11.10 15.10
C ALA A 301 -11.21 10.01 14.27
N SER A 302 -11.95 9.48 13.29
CA SER A 302 -11.38 8.60 12.28
C SER A 302 -10.38 9.40 11.44
N PHE A 303 -9.21 8.82 11.18
CA PHE A 303 -8.20 9.46 10.33
C PHE A 303 -8.54 9.33 8.83
N PHE A 304 -9.57 8.55 8.47
CA PHE A 304 -10.22 8.58 7.15
C PHE A 304 -11.70 8.94 7.30
N THR A 305 -12.19 9.82 6.43
CA THR A 305 -13.61 10.19 6.34
C THR A 305 -14.37 9.12 5.56
N LEU A 306 -15.22 8.36 6.26
CA LEU A 306 -15.91 7.18 5.73
C LEU A 306 -17.34 7.50 5.25
N ASP A 307 -17.71 8.78 5.19
CA ASP A 307 -19.07 9.29 4.88
C ASP A 307 -19.65 8.87 3.52
N GLY A 308 -18.84 8.26 2.65
CA GLY A 308 -19.24 7.75 1.32
C GLY A 308 -19.29 6.22 1.22
N ILE A 309 -19.09 5.50 2.32
CA ILE A 309 -19.21 4.04 2.40
C ILE A 309 -20.49 3.73 3.16
N ASP A 310 -21.22 2.69 2.74
CA ASP A 310 -22.47 2.31 3.39
C ASP A 310 -22.29 2.17 4.89
N ASN A 311 -23.26 2.65 5.67
CA ASN A 311 -23.14 2.76 7.13
C ASN A 311 -23.33 1.42 7.87
N HIS A 312 -23.15 0.29 7.17
CA HIS A 312 -23.28 -1.04 7.73
C HIS A 312 -22.21 -1.28 8.80
N SER A 313 -22.57 -2.03 9.85
CA SER A 313 -21.65 -2.57 10.83
C SER A 313 -21.71 -4.09 10.75
N TYR A 314 -20.56 -4.71 10.52
CA TYR A 314 -20.39 -6.16 10.46
C TYR A 314 -19.81 -6.72 11.76
N GLY A 315 -19.76 -5.92 12.83
CA GLY A 315 -19.21 -6.31 14.13
C GLY A 315 -17.94 -5.55 14.49
N PHE A 316 -17.33 -5.94 15.61
CA PHE A 316 -16.18 -5.24 16.19
C PHE A 316 -14.95 -6.15 16.20
N MET A 317 -13.82 -5.63 15.73
CA MET A 317 -12.54 -6.33 15.77
C MET A 317 -11.73 -6.03 17.04
N LEU A 318 -12.04 -4.91 17.70
CA LEU A 318 -11.41 -4.51 18.96
C LEU A 318 -12.43 -3.75 19.79
N ARG A 319 -12.51 -4.06 21.09
CA ARG A 319 -13.30 -3.35 22.07
C ARG A 319 -12.45 -3.03 23.28
N ASP A 320 -12.63 -1.83 23.82
CA ASP A 320 -11.98 -1.32 25.04
C ASP A 320 -10.48 -1.59 25.09
N PRO A 321 -9.71 -1.05 24.13
CA PRO A 321 -8.25 -1.13 24.17
C PRO A 321 -7.72 -0.44 25.42
N HIS A 322 -6.64 -0.98 25.97
CA HIS A 322 -5.94 -0.35 27.08
C HIS A 322 -5.29 0.97 26.69
N ASP A 323 -5.08 1.82 27.68
CA ASP A 323 -4.34 3.07 27.51
C ASP A 323 -2.92 2.79 26.99
N GLY A 324 -2.52 3.52 25.94
CA GLY A 324 -1.21 3.31 25.31
C GLY A 324 -1.15 2.12 24.34
N ILE A 325 -2.29 1.64 23.84
CA ILE A 325 -2.31 0.60 22.79
C ILE A 325 -1.52 1.00 21.54
N ASN A 326 -1.45 2.29 21.20
CA ASN A 326 -0.62 2.82 20.11
C ASN A 326 0.86 2.51 20.31
N LEU A 327 1.37 2.70 21.54
CA LEU A 327 2.74 2.39 21.91
C LEU A 327 3.00 0.88 21.92
N SER A 328 2.04 0.11 22.43
CA SER A 328 2.12 -1.36 22.46
C SER A 328 2.16 -1.94 21.04
N SER A 329 1.32 -1.41 20.15
CA SER A 329 1.26 -1.78 18.73
C SER A 329 2.55 -1.41 18.01
N TYR A 330 3.13 -0.25 18.32
CA TYR A 330 4.42 0.17 17.77
C TYR A 330 5.52 -0.87 18.03
N PHE A 331 5.70 -1.27 19.29
CA PHE A 331 6.74 -2.24 19.66
C PHE A 331 6.43 -3.66 19.19
N ALA A 332 5.15 -4.05 19.16
CA ALA A 332 4.72 -5.33 18.60
C ALA A 332 5.12 -5.46 17.11
N ILE A 333 4.95 -4.39 16.32
CA ILE A 333 5.33 -4.37 14.91
C ILE A 333 6.85 -4.27 14.71
N GLU A 334 7.56 -3.54 15.58
CA GLU A 334 9.03 -3.46 15.54
C GLU A 334 9.68 -4.83 15.88
N GLY A 335 8.93 -5.77 16.46
CA GLY A 335 9.42 -7.09 16.85
C GLY A 335 10.25 -7.07 18.14
N ARG A 336 10.15 -6.00 18.93
CA ARG A 336 10.74 -5.94 20.28
C ARG A 336 9.74 -6.52 21.27
N SER A 337 9.97 -7.76 21.70
CA SER A 337 9.35 -8.26 22.92
C SER A 337 9.83 -7.38 24.08
N THR A 338 8.89 -6.66 24.70
CA THR A 338 9.12 -5.89 25.92
C THR A 338 9.62 -6.75 27.07
#